data_AF-A0A7K0XE84-F1
#
_entry.id   AF-A0A7K0XE84-F1
#
_cell.length_a   1.000
_cell.length_b   1.000
_cell.length_c   1.000
_cell.angle_alpha   90.00
_cell.angle_beta   90.00
_cell.angle_gamma   90.00
#
_symmetry.space_group_name_H-M   'P 1'
#
loop_
_entity.id
_entity.type
_entity.pdbx_description
1 polymer ?
#
loop_
_entity_poly.entity_id
_entity_poly.type
_entity_poly.pdbx_seq_one_letter_code
_entity_poly.pdbx_strand_id
1 'polypeptide(L)'
;MFDIALSVNACARSNTRADVAWLISSEPVFESAVSDAIAITPGGGKIGNLLSSAFDGELIEMAKRKLPSGRIIKREVSAFESTISSIPQGTELKFALLPTGLIDPDIWQAFLDRESIAIVCHVKGDEILSADYYTSVSIVAAEPDVVEL
;
A
#
# COMPACT_ATOMS: atom_id res chain seq x y z
N MET A 1 5.89 -4.37 -8.08
CA MET A 1 4.59 -3.78 -8.47
C MET A 1 3.86 -4.52 -9.61
N PHE A 2 4.51 -5.03 -10.66
CA PHE A 2 3.82 -5.71 -11.78
C PHE A 2 2.93 -6.89 -11.34
N ASP A 3 3.46 -7.84 -10.57
CA ASP A 3 2.69 -9.03 -10.12
C ASP A 3 1.49 -8.66 -9.22
N ILE A 4 1.64 -7.57 -8.45
CA ILE A 4 0.59 -6.99 -7.61
C ILE A 4 -0.51 -6.44 -8.51
N ALA A 5 -0.16 -5.59 -9.47
CA ALA A 5 -1.12 -5.01 -10.40
C ALA A 5 -1.86 -6.10 -11.21
N LEU A 6 -1.14 -7.12 -11.70
CA LEU A 6 -1.74 -8.25 -12.41
C LEU A 6 -2.76 -9.00 -11.54
N SER A 7 -2.38 -9.31 -10.30
CA SER A 7 -3.22 -10.06 -9.37
C SER A 7 -4.44 -9.25 -8.91
N VAL A 8 -4.23 -7.98 -8.59
CA VAL A 8 -5.30 -7.07 -8.17
C VAL A 8 -6.28 -6.82 -9.31
N ASN A 9 -5.79 -6.60 -10.54
CA ASN A 9 -6.64 -6.45 -11.71
C ASN A 9 -7.49 -7.71 -11.95
N ALA A 10 -6.92 -8.90 -11.79
CA ALA A 10 -7.68 -10.16 -11.88
C ALA A 10 -8.78 -10.26 -10.80
N CYS A 11 -8.48 -9.86 -9.56
CA CYS A 11 -9.47 -9.79 -8.48
C CYS A 11 -10.58 -8.77 -8.78
N ALA A 12 -10.22 -7.57 -9.19
CA ALA A 12 -11.16 -6.50 -9.53
C ALA A 12 -12.11 -6.93 -10.66
N ARG A 13 -11.58 -7.50 -11.74
CA ARG A 13 -12.38 -8.03 -12.87
C ARG A 13 -13.31 -9.18 -12.48
N SER A 14 -12.97 -9.91 -11.42
CA SER A 14 -13.77 -11.01 -10.88
C SER A 14 -14.70 -10.56 -9.75
N ASN A 15 -14.89 -9.25 -9.58
CA ASN A 15 -15.65 -8.62 -8.48
C ASN A 15 -15.27 -9.18 -7.10
N THR A 16 -13.98 -9.43 -6.92
CA THR A 16 -13.39 -10.05 -5.74
C THR A 16 -12.52 -9.01 -5.06
N ARG A 17 -12.76 -8.77 -3.77
CA ARG A 17 -12.00 -7.78 -2.99
C ARG A 17 -10.54 -8.22 -2.85
N ALA A 18 -9.62 -7.34 -3.22
CA ALA A 18 -8.24 -7.41 -2.78
C ALA A 18 -7.93 -6.17 -1.92
N ASP A 19 -6.90 -6.26 -1.10
CA ASP A 19 -6.36 -5.15 -0.34
C ASP A 19 -4.88 -5.01 -0.71
N VAL A 20 -4.37 -3.79 -0.82
CA VAL A 20 -2.96 -3.51 -1.15
C VAL A 20 -2.33 -2.72 -0.03
N ALA A 21 -1.13 -3.10 0.39
CA ALA A 21 -0.38 -2.40 1.41
C ALA A 21 1.03 -2.02 0.96
N TRP A 22 1.50 -0.85 1.38
CA TRP A 22 2.84 -0.34 1.10
C TRP A 22 3.30 0.60 2.22
N LEU A 23 4.61 0.81 2.32
CA LEU A 23 5.19 1.77 3.26
C LEU A 23 4.96 3.18 2.73
N ILE A 24 4.39 4.07 3.54
CA ILE A 24 4.18 5.49 3.19
C ILE A 24 5.12 6.44 3.91
N SER A 25 5.69 6.05 5.04
CA SER A 25 6.54 6.92 5.86
C SER A 25 7.44 6.08 6.75
N SER A 26 8.71 6.46 6.83
CA SER A 26 9.68 5.92 7.78
C SER A 26 10.78 6.93 8.10
N GLU A 27 11.28 6.91 9.32
CA GLU A 27 12.45 7.71 9.73
C GLU A 27 13.53 6.78 10.31
N PRO A 28 14.65 6.54 9.60
CA PRO A 28 15.05 7.09 8.30
C PRO A 28 14.24 6.53 7.11
N VAL A 29 14.32 7.18 5.96
CA VAL A 29 13.73 6.67 4.71
C VAL A 29 14.51 5.45 4.23
N PHE A 30 13.80 4.35 3.96
CA PHE A 30 14.38 3.14 3.38
C PHE A 30 14.11 3.07 1.88
N GLU A 31 15.09 3.45 1.05
CA GLU A 31 14.94 3.47 -0.41
C GLU A 31 14.50 2.13 -1.00
N SER A 32 14.98 1.02 -0.43
CA SER A 32 14.59 -0.33 -0.85
C SER A 32 13.10 -0.62 -0.67
N ALA A 33 12.41 0.14 0.18
CA ALA A 33 10.99 -0.03 0.49
C ALA A 33 10.06 0.85 -0.36
N VAL A 34 10.60 1.81 -1.11
CA VAL A 34 9.81 2.83 -1.83
C VAL A 34 8.88 2.21 -2.88
N SER A 35 9.30 1.09 -3.49
CA SER A 35 8.50 0.35 -4.48
C SER A 35 7.92 -0.96 -3.96
N ASP A 36 8.16 -1.27 -2.68
CA ASP A 36 7.70 -2.48 -2.04
C ASP A 36 6.21 -2.35 -1.71
N ALA A 37 5.49 -3.43 -1.95
CA ALA A 37 4.08 -3.53 -1.65
C ALA A 37 3.67 -5.00 -1.58
N ILE A 38 2.50 -5.23 -1.00
CA ILE A 38 1.85 -6.53 -1.01
C ILE A 38 0.40 -6.38 -1.48
N ALA A 39 -0.07 -7.32 -2.30
CA ALA A 39 -1.49 -7.56 -2.50
C ALA A 39 -1.93 -8.71 -1.59
N ILE A 40 -3.05 -8.51 -0.91
CA ILE A 40 -3.68 -9.48 -0.03
C ILE A 40 -5.01 -9.87 -0.67
N THR A 41 -5.10 -11.15 -1.01
CA THR A 41 -6.30 -11.75 -1.60
C THR A 41 -7.31 -12.08 -0.50
N PRO A 42 -8.62 -12.24 -0.82
CA PRO A 42 -9.63 -12.48 0.21
C PRO A 42 -9.49 -13.84 0.90
N GLY A 43 -8.79 -14.80 0.27
CA GLY A 43 -8.43 -16.08 0.88
C GLY A 43 -7.24 -16.01 1.84
N GLY A 44 -6.67 -14.82 2.04
CA GLY A 44 -5.49 -14.60 2.90
C GLY A 44 -4.15 -14.90 2.20
N GLY A 45 -4.16 -15.23 0.91
CA GLY A 45 -2.94 -15.33 0.11
C GLY A 45 -2.32 -13.96 -0.15
N LYS A 46 -0.98 -13.91 -0.26
CA LYS A 46 -0.19 -12.70 -0.46
C LYS A 46 0.60 -12.77 -1.77
N ILE A 47 0.67 -11.66 -2.49
CA ILE A 47 1.58 -11.45 -3.62
C ILE A 47 2.46 -10.23 -3.31
N GLY A 48 3.74 -10.30 -3.67
CA GLY A 48 4.70 -9.21 -3.45
C GLY A 48 5.52 -9.36 -2.16
N ASN A 49 6.33 -8.34 -1.90
CA ASN A 49 7.22 -8.27 -0.76
C ASN A 49 7.21 -6.84 -0.21
N LEU A 50 7.20 -6.76 1.11
CA LEU A 50 7.29 -5.50 1.83
C LEU A 50 8.22 -5.70 3.02
N LEU A 51 9.38 -5.02 2.99
CA LEU A 51 10.36 -5.04 4.09
C LEU A 51 10.74 -6.47 4.52
N SER A 52 11.12 -7.29 3.54
CA SER A 52 11.47 -8.71 3.75
C SER A 52 10.36 -9.53 4.43
N SER A 53 9.10 -9.14 4.21
CA SER A 53 7.91 -9.80 4.76
C SER A 53 7.79 -9.74 6.29
N ALA A 54 8.56 -8.88 6.97
CA ALA A 54 8.60 -8.81 8.42
C ALA A 54 7.27 -8.38 9.05
N PHE A 55 6.46 -7.60 8.32
CA PHE A 55 5.20 -7.00 8.82
C PHE A 55 3.94 -7.59 8.15
N ASP A 56 4.10 -8.55 7.23
CA ASP A 56 3.00 -9.06 6.41
C ASP A 56 1.88 -9.68 7.23
N GLY A 57 2.21 -10.42 8.30
CA GLY A 57 1.22 -11.10 9.13
C GLY A 57 0.21 -10.13 9.73
N GLU A 58 0.66 -9.01 10.27
CA GLU A 58 -0.21 -8.00 10.86
C GLU A 58 -1.04 -7.28 9.80
N LEU A 59 -0.45 -6.95 8.65
CA LEU A 59 -1.17 -6.32 7.54
C LEU A 59 -2.26 -7.25 6.98
N ILE A 60 -1.97 -8.55 6.88
CA ILE A 60 -2.93 -9.58 6.48
C ILE A 60 -4.05 -9.71 7.51
N GLU A 61 -3.75 -9.73 8.81
CA GLU A 61 -4.77 -9.77 9.86
C GLU A 61 -5.66 -8.53 9.85
N MET A 62 -5.11 -7.36 9.54
CA MET A 62 -5.90 -6.15 9.34
C MET A 62 -6.79 -6.22 8.10
N ALA A 63 -6.26 -6.69 6.96
CA ALA A 63 -7.04 -6.87 5.73
C ALA A 63 -8.20 -7.86 5.90
N LYS A 64 -8.01 -8.94 6.66
CA LYS A 64 -9.06 -9.94 6.98
C LYS A 64 -10.29 -9.35 7.67
N ARG A 65 -10.15 -8.20 8.34
CA ARG A 65 -11.28 -7.48 8.95
C ARG A 65 -12.25 -6.90 7.92
N LYS A 66 -11.83 -6.81 6.65
CA LYS A 66 -12.64 -6.32 5.52
C LYS A 66 -13.33 -4.99 5.81
N LEU A 67 -12.59 -4.05 6.41
CA LEU A 67 -13.09 -2.70 6.68
C LEU A 67 -13.52 -2.02 5.36
N PRO A 68 -14.55 -1.17 5.38
CA PRO A 68 -15.06 -0.52 4.17
C PRO A 68 -14.10 0.52 3.59
N SER A 69 -13.23 1.07 4.44
CA SER A 69 -12.25 2.12 4.15
C SER A 69 -10.82 1.60 4.37
N GLY A 70 -9.82 2.29 3.82
CA GLY A 70 -8.42 1.98 4.04
C GLY A 70 -7.92 2.47 5.41
N ARG A 71 -6.72 2.05 5.80
CA ARG A 71 -6.11 2.42 7.09
C ARG A 71 -4.65 2.78 6.94
N ILE A 72 -4.21 3.77 7.72
CA ILE A 72 -2.80 4.01 8.02
C ILE A 72 -2.45 3.25 9.28
N ILE A 73 -1.54 2.29 9.16
CA ILE A 73 -1.11 1.42 10.25
C ILE A 73 0.26 1.91 10.72
N LYS A 74 0.33 2.41 11.95
CA LYS A 74 1.58 2.81 12.59
C LYS A 74 2.20 1.64 13.33
N ARG A 75 3.51 1.46 13.16
CA ARG A 75 4.29 0.39 13.80
C ARG A 75 5.60 0.92 14.31
N GLU A 76 6.02 0.40 15.45
CA GLU A 76 7.39 0.55 15.92
C GLU A 76 8.09 -0.80 15.73
N VAL A 77 9.27 -0.80 15.12
CA VAL A 77 10.02 -2.02 14.83
C VAL A 77 10.50 -2.66 16.14
N SER A 78 10.06 -3.88 16.40
CA SER A 78 10.51 -4.70 17.53
C SER A 78 11.89 -5.33 17.29
N ALA A 79 12.50 -5.89 18.35
CA ALA A 79 13.77 -6.61 18.24
C ALA A 79 13.69 -7.82 17.27
N PHE A 80 12.53 -8.49 17.21
CA PHE A 80 12.29 -9.62 16.32
C PHE A 80 12.19 -9.15 14.86
N GLU A 81 11.35 -8.15 14.58
CA GLU A 81 11.20 -7.59 13.23
C GLU A 81 12.50 -6.97 12.73
N SER A 82 13.29 -6.35 13.61
CA SER A 82 14.61 -5.80 13.29
C SER A 82 15.57 -6.86 12.75
N THR A 83 15.53 -8.07 13.31
CA THR A 83 16.38 -9.20 12.89
C THR A 83 16.03 -9.68 11.47
N ILE A 84 14.75 -9.60 11.08
CA ILE A 84 14.26 -10.07 9.77
C ILE A 84 14.41 -9.00 8.69
N SER A 85 14.04 -7.76 9.02
CA SER A 85 13.98 -6.65 8.07
C SER A 85 15.30 -5.90 7.92
N SER A 86 16.25 -6.09 8.86
CA SER A 86 17.46 -5.25 9.00
C SER A 86 17.16 -3.77 9.29
N ILE A 87 15.93 -3.44 9.69
CA ILE A 87 15.54 -2.10 10.13
C ILE A 87 15.88 -1.97 11.62
N PRO A 88 16.45 -0.85 12.09
CA PRO A 88 16.75 -0.66 13.51
C PRO A 88 15.49 -0.79 14.40
N GLN A 89 15.63 -1.48 15.53
CA GLN A 89 14.58 -1.50 16.56
C GLN A 89 14.23 -0.08 17.01
N GLY A 90 12.94 0.18 17.26
CA GLY A 90 12.43 1.49 17.66
C GLY A 90 12.12 2.42 16.48
N THR A 91 12.42 2.01 15.25
CA THR A 91 12.04 2.78 14.06
C THR A 91 10.53 2.83 13.92
N GLU A 92 9.97 4.03 13.73
CA GLU A 92 8.55 4.20 13.40
C GLU A 92 8.31 4.02 11.89
N LEU A 93 7.35 3.17 11.56
CA LEU A 93 6.90 2.88 10.21
C LEU A 93 5.40 3.20 10.09
N LYS A 94 4.99 3.76 8.96
CA LYS A 94 3.58 3.90 8.62
C LYS A 94 3.31 3.18 7.31
N PHE A 95 2.31 2.30 7.33
CA PHE A 95 1.84 1.59 6.16
C PHE A 95 0.48 2.09 5.75
N ALA A 96 0.25 2.30 4.46
CA ALA A 96 -1.10 2.36 3.93
C ALA A 96 -1.58 0.93 3.69
N LEU A 97 -2.84 0.63 4.05
CA LEU A 97 -3.57 -0.56 3.68
C LEU A 97 -4.88 -0.12 3.02
N LEU A 98 -5.01 -0.34 1.72
CA LEU A 98 -6.11 0.17 0.91
C LEU A 98 -6.90 -0.99 0.26
N PRO A 99 -8.21 -1.10 0.52
CA PRO A 99 -9.10 -1.92 -0.29
C PRO A 99 -9.10 -1.41 -1.73
N THR A 100 -8.92 -2.30 -2.70
CA THR A 100 -8.68 -1.90 -4.10
C THR A 100 -9.89 -1.24 -4.76
N GLY A 101 -11.08 -1.35 -4.17
CA GLY A 101 -12.27 -0.63 -4.61
C GLY A 101 -12.34 0.85 -4.20
N LEU A 102 -11.36 1.36 -3.44
CA LEU A 102 -11.29 2.78 -3.04
C LEU A 102 -10.43 3.64 -3.96
N ILE A 103 -9.80 3.01 -4.96
CA ILE A 103 -9.02 3.68 -6.00
C ILE A 103 -9.61 3.31 -7.35
N ASP A 104 -9.48 4.22 -8.31
CA ASP A 104 -9.91 3.97 -9.68
C ASP A 104 -9.23 2.70 -10.23
N PRO A 105 -9.98 1.74 -10.81
CA PRO A 105 -9.42 0.49 -11.32
C PRO A 105 -8.39 0.68 -12.44
N ASP A 106 -8.40 1.82 -13.15
CA ASP A 106 -7.46 2.10 -14.23
C ASP A 106 -6.01 2.22 -13.74
N ILE A 107 -5.78 2.47 -12.44
CA ILE A 107 -4.43 2.45 -11.85
C ILE A 107 -3.71 1.12 -12.10
N TRP A 108 -4.43 0.00 -12.04
CA TRP A 108 -3.83 -1.31 -12.20
C TRP A 108 -3.38 -1.54 -13.64
N GLN A 109 -4.13 -1.01 -14.61
CA GLN A 109 -3.73 -1.04 -16.01
C GLN A 109 -2.50 -0.14 -16.24
N ALA A 110 -2.50 1.07 -15.68
CA ALA A 110 -1.35 1.98 -15.76
C ALA A 110 -0.06 1.35 -15.18
N PHE A 111 -0.16 0.60 -14.08
CA PHE A 111 0.99 -0.16 -13.55
C PHE A 111 1.46 -1.28 -14.50
N LEU A 112 0.55 -1.98 -15.18
CA LEU A 112 0.89 -3.00 -16.18
C LEU A 112 1.58 -2.40 -17.40
N ASP A 113 1.16 -1.19 -17.78
CA ASP A 113 1.74 -0.41 -18.88
C ASP A 113 3.04 0.32 -18.49
N ARG A 114 3.49 0.15 -17.24
CA ARG A 114 4.73 0.72 -16.68
C ARG A 114 4.73 2.24 -16.64
N GLU A 115 3.55 2.84 -16.49
CA GLU A 115 3.45 4.28 -16.28
C GLU A 115 3.98 4.68 -14.91
N SER A 116 4.58 5.87 -14.83
CA SER A 116 4.91 6.48 -13.54
C SER A 116 3.63 7.04 -12.91
N ILE A 117 3.32 6.57 -11.71
CA ILE A 117 2.08 6.88 -11.01
C ILE A 117 2.37 7.49 -9.65
N ALA A 118 1.59 8.49 -9.27
CA ALA A 118 1.45 8.96 -7.90
C ALA A 118 0.07 8.57 -7.37
N ILE A 119 0.00 8.17 -6.09
CA ILE A 119 -1.25 7.87 -5.40
C ILE A 119 -1.46 8.94 -4.34
N VAL A 120 -2.61 9.62 -4.37
CA VAL A 120 -2.99 10.61 -3.37
C VAL A 120 -4.14 10.04 -2.55
N CYS A 121 -3.89 9.81 -1.27
CA CYS A 121 -4.89 9.29 -0.34
C CYS A 121 -5.58 10.44 0.40
N HIS A 122 -6.91 10.41 0.45
CA HIS A 122 -7.72 11.34 1.24
C HIS A 122 -7.95 10.75 2.63
N VAL A 123 -7.37 11.39 3.64
CA VAL A 123 -7.24 10.80 4.99
C VAL A 123 -8.01 11.61 6.04
N LYS A 124 -8.69 10.91 6.94
CA LYS A 124 -9.26 11.48 8.18
C LYS A 124 -8.70 10.72 9.39
N GLY A 125 -7.69 11.28 10.04
CA GLY A 125 -6.99 10.58 11.13
C GLY A 125 -6.12 9.45 10.58
N ASP A 126 -6.45 8.20 10.93
CA ASP A 126 -5.81 6.98 10.41
C ASP A 126 -6.65 6.28 9.33
N GLU A 127 -7.79 6.86 8.94
CA GLU A 127 -8.70 6.29 7.96
C GLU A 127 -8.46 6.89 6.57
N ILE A 128 -8.26 6.03 5.56
CA ILE A 128 -8.18 6.42 4.16
C ILE A 128 -9.58 6.26 3.55
N LEU A 129 -10.19 7.39 3.18
CA LEU A 129 -11.58 7.45 2.71
C LEU A 129 -11.71 7.17 1.21
N SER A 130 -10.75 7.68 0.43
CA SER A 130 -10.63 7.48 -1.00
C SER A 130 -9.16 7.65 -1.41
N ALA A 131 -8.83 7.21 -2.62
CA ALA A 131 -7.54 7.49 -3.22
C ALA A 131 -7.71 7.84 -4.71
N ASP A 132 -6.97 8.86 -5.14
CA ASP A 132 -6.81 9.21 -6.54
C ASP A 132 -5.46 8.71 -7.03
N TYR A 133 -5.34 8.51 -8.33
CA TYR A 133 -4.05 8.26 -8.96
C TYR A 133 -3.80 9.27 -10.08
N TYR A 134 -2.53 9.62 -10.23
CA TYR A 134 -2.06 10.56 -11.23
C TYR A 134 -0.90 9.95 -11.99
N THR A 135 -0.83 10.24 -13.28
CA THR A 135 0.33 9.92 -14.10
C THR A 135 1.23 11.14 -14.19
N SER A 136 2.40 10.99 -14.82
CA SER A 136 3.27 12.13 -15.13
C SER A 136 2.58 13.25 -15.92
N VAL A 137 1.48 12.95 -16.61
CA VAL A 137 0.70 13.91 -17.40
C VAL A 137 -0.41 14.55 -16.56
N SER A 138 -1.10 13.80 -15.71
CA SER A 138 -2.26 14.31 -14.96
C SER A 138 -1.91 14.93 -13.60
N ILE A 139 -0.70 14.72 -13.08
CA ILE A 139 -0.28 15.21 -11.75
C ILE A 139 -0.42 16.72 -11.58
N VAL A 140 -0.36 17.50 -12.66
CA VAL A 140 -0.56 18.96 -12.64
C VAL A 140 -1.98 19.37 -12.19
N ALA A 141 -2.94 18.44 -12.20
CA ALA A 141 -4.30 18.65 -11.72
C ALA A 141 -4.49 18.28 -10.25
N ALA A 142 -3.48 17.71 -9.59
CA ALA A 142 -3.55 17.40 -8.17
C ALA A 142 -3.70 18.68 -7.31
N GLU A 143 -4.45 18.60 -6.22
CA GLU A 143 -4.63 19.73 -5.31
C GLU A 143 -3.29 20.17 -4.69
N PRO A 144 -3.06 21.47 -4.47
CA PRO A 144 -1.79 21.99 -3.96
C PRO A 144 -1.50 21.60 -2.50
N ASP A 145 -2.50 21.16 -1.73
CA ASP A 145 -2.36 20.78 -0.32
C ASP A 145 -1.94 19.30 -0.12
N VAL A 146 -1.32 18.69 -1.13
CA VAL A 146 -0.71 17.36 -1.01
C VAL A 146 0.52 17.45 -0.10
N VAL A 147 0.43 16.81 1.06
CA VAL A 147 1.55 16.67 2.01
C VAL A 147 2.25 15.33 1.75
N GLU A 148 3.56 15.35 1.49
CA GLU A 148 4.37 14.12 1.58
C GLU A 148 4.41 13.66 3.04
N LEU A 149 3.89 12.46 3.30
CA LEU A 149 3.72 11.88 4.64
C LEU A 149 4.95 11.11 5.15
#